data_AF-A0A0D7P1I5-F1
#
_entry.id   AF-A0A0D7P1I5-F1
#
_cell.length_a   1.000
_cell.length_b   1.000
_cell.length_c   1.000
_cell.angle_alpha   90.00
_cell.angle_beta   90.00
_cell.angle_gamma   90.00
#
_symmetry.space_group_name_H-M   'P 1'
#
loop_
_entity.id
_entity.type
_entity.pdbx_description
1 polymer ?
#
loop_
_entity_poly.entity_id
_entity_poly.type
_entity_poly.pdbx_seq_one_letter_code
_entity_poly.pdbx_strand_id
1 'polypeptide(L)'
;MDWSSAIGSAASFVGDTWSKTPGPMQTVITAAFGTFVGAFVTSRSQAKRRTIDELKAVHVAYGLCFTMINKALAIKRQHIRPMKQAYDEAVERYDDFAANPAGAFALELDLRTLSQVRFGVPALEKVVFEKFSLGHRGIAAAASLADATEDLRISIDYRNSLISEFQKRQPTTHLERIAFYVGAYMDEQVDLRFGHNLEALSLQADDCIFFGMKLADELLRLERKLHSRNGWKYRLNIPRQHPADWSTAHAENLIPTQDRYADWLRGFGKPPTVWGRLKNYLARLKRPSEQQV
;
A
#
# COMPACT_ATOMS: atom_id res chain seq x y z
N MET A 1 -31.77 -12.76 -13.15
CA MET A 1 -32.97 -12.78 -12.28
C MET A 1 -33.68 -11.46 -12.52
N ASP A 2 -34.76 -11.50 -13.30
CA ASP A 2 -35.57 -10.34 -13.63
C ASP A 2 -36.47 -10.03 -12.42
N TRP A 3 -36.30 -8.86 -11.82
CA TRP A 3 -36.98 -8.51 -10.57
C TRP A 3 -38.32 -7.83 -10.82
N SER A 4 -38.56 -7.38 -12.07
CA SER A 4 -39.87 -6.89 -12.49
C SER A 4 -40.91 -8.00 -12.43
N SER A 5 -40.51 -9.23 -12.77
CA SER A 5 -41.37 -10.42 -12.69
C SER A 5 -41.58 -10.93 -11.26
N ALA A 6 -40.59 -10.80 -10.37
CA ALA A 6 -40.77 -11.17 -8.95
C ALA A 6 -41.67 -10.19 -8.19
N ILE A 7 -41.51 -8.88 -8.43
CA ILE A 7 -42.40 -7.84 -7.87
C ILE A 7 -43.79 -7.93 -8.51
N GLY A 8 -43.87 -8.19 -9.82
CA GLY A 8 -45.12 -8.42 -10.54
C GLY A 8 -45.85 -9.67 -10.06
N SER A 9 -45.13 -10.77 -9.83
CA SER A 9 -45.66 -12.02 -9.26
C SER A 9 -46.20 -11.80 -7.84
N ALA A 10 -45.44 -11.11 -6.99
CA ALA A 10 -45.87 -10.78 -5.64
C ALA A 10 -47.10 -9.83 -5.63
N ALA A 11 -47.12 -8.83 -6.53
CA ALA A 11 -48.26 -7.93 -6.68
C ALA A 11 -49.52 -8.65 -7.21
N SER A 12 -49.35 -9.58 -8.17
CA SER A 12 -50.44 -10.40 -8.69
C SER A 12 -50.99 -11.38 -7.65
N PHE A 13 -50.10 -11.99 -6.85
CA PHE A 13 -50.48 -12.86 -5.74
C PHE A 13 -51.29 -12.11 -4.68
N VAL A 14 -50.86 -10.90 -4.33
CA VAL A 14 -51.59 -10.01 -3.42
C VAL A 14 -52.94 -9.65 -4.00
N GLY A 15 -53.04 -9.29 -5.28
CA GLY A 15 -54.31 -8.99 -5.95
C GLY A 15 -55.30 -10.16 -5.97
N ASP A 16 -54.82 -11.37 -6.27
CA ASP A 16 -55.64 -12.58 -6.32
C ASP A 16 -56.13 -13.00 -4.92
N THR A 17 -55.29 -12.88 -3.89
CA THR A 17 -55.72 -13.12 -2.49
C THR A 17 -56.61 -12.01 -1.97
N TRP A 18 -56.43 -10.76 -2.41
CA TRP A 18 -57.28 -9.62 -2.03
C TRP A 18 -58.75 -9.84 -2.35
N SER A 19 -59.04 -10.43 -3.53
CA SER A 19 -60.40 -10.68 -4.02
C SER A 19 -61.17 -11.77 -3.25
N LYS A 20 -60.49 -12.57 -2.41
CA LYS A 20 -61.06 -13.78 -1.78
C LYS A 20 -61.06 -13.78 -0.24
N THR A 21 -60.62 -12.70 0.42
CA THR A 21 -60.37 -12.71 1.87
C THR A 21 -61.28 -11.72 2.64
N PRO A 22 -61.91 -12.10 3.78
CA PRO A 22 -62.74 -11.20 4.59
C PRO A 22 -61.98 -9.97 5.14
N GLY A 23 -62.68 -8.84 5.29
CA GLY A 23 -62.14 -7.52 5.65
C GLY A 23 -61.04 -7.45 6.74
N PRO A 24 -61.15 -8.12 7.90
CA PRO A 24 -60.11 -8.03 8.93
C PRO A 24 -58.77 -8.72 8.56
N MET A 25 -58.78 -9.72 7.68
CA MET A 25 -57.54 -10.36 7.20
C MET A 25 -56.85 -9.52 6.11
N GLN A 26 -57.59 -8.70 5.36
CA GLN A 26 -57.02 -7.81 4.34
C GLN A 26 -56.06 -6.78 4.97
N THR A 27 -56.37 -6.29 6.18
CA THR A 27 -55.50 -5.34 6.91
C THR A 27 -54.20 -6.00 7.35
N VAL A 28 -54.24 -7.25 7.82
CA VAL A 28 -53.04 -8.01 8.26
C VAL A 28 -52.15 -8.35 7.07
N ILE A 29 -52.74 -8.77 5.94
CA ILE A 29 -51.99 -9.08 4.71
C ILE A 29 -51.34 -7.83 4.12
N THR A 30 -52.06 -6.69 4.11
CA THR A 30 -51.54 -5.41 3.62
C THR A 30 -50.42 -4.88 4.52
N ALA A 31 -50.56 -4.99 5.85
CA ALA A 31 -49.52 -4.61 6.80
C ALA A 31 -48.28 -5.50 6.64
N ALA A 32 -48.44 -6.83 6.57
CA ALA A 32 -47.34 -7.77 6.38
C ALA A 32 -46.61 -7.56 5.05
N PHE A 33 -47.34 -7.31 3.96
CA PHE A 33 -46.75 -6.99 2.66
C PHE A 33 -46.02 -5.64 2.67
N GLY A 34 -46.62 -4.61 3.29
CA GLY A 34 -45.98 -3.31 3.49
C GLY A 34 -44.68 -3.40 4.31
N THR A 35 -44.68 -4.19 5.38
CA THR A 35 -43.48 -4.46 6.18
C THR A 35 -42.44 -5.26 5.40
N PHE A 36 -42.83 -6.27 4.61
CA PHE A 36 -41.91 -7.06 3.81
C PHE A 36 -41.27 -6.25 2.68
N VAL A 37 -42.08 -5.53 1.89
CA VAL A 37 -41.58 -4.64 0.82
C VAL A 37 -40.74 -3.51 1.42
N GLY A 38 -41.17 -2.92 2.54
CA GLY A 38 -40.41 -1.91 3.28
C GLY A 38 -39.06 -2.43 3.77
N ALA A 39 -39.01 -3.60 4.39
CA ALA A 39 -37.78 -4.26 4.81
C ALA A 39 -36.88 -4.62 3.62
N PHE A 40 -37.46 -5.05 2.49
CA PHE A 40 -36.71 -5.37 1.28
C PHE A 40 -36.09 -4.13 0.63
N VAL A 41 -36.86 -3.06 0.42
CA VAL A 41 -36.36 -1.78 -0.12
C VAL A 41 -35.28 -1.20 0.79
N THR A 42 -35.51 -1.26 2.11
CA THR A 42 -34.54 -0.82 3.12
C THR A 42 -33.25 -1.64 3.04
N SER A 43 -33.32 -2.97 3.03
CA SER A 43 -32.14 -3.84 2.93
C SER A 43 -31.36 -3.62 1.62
N ARG A 44 -32.05 -3.42 0.49
CA ARG A 44 -31.43 -3.13 -0.81
C ARG A 44 -30.73 -1.77 -0.81
N SER A 45 -31.40 -0.74 -0.30
CA SER A 45 -30.82 0.61 -0.21
C SER A 45 -29.61 0.63 0.73
N GLN A 46 -29.67 -0.09 1.85
CA GLN A 46 -28.54 -0.26 2.78
C GLN A 46 -27.38 -0.99 2.11
N ALA A 47 -27.62 -2.08 1.38
CA ALA A 47 -26.57 -2.80 0.66
C ALA A 47 -25.91 -1.93 -0.44
N LYS A 48 -26.71 -1.14 -1.16
CA LYS A 48 -26.21 -0.16 -2.13
C LYS A 48 -25.35 0.91 -1.44
N ARG A 49 -25.83 1.50 -0.34
CA ARG A 49 -25.08 2.50 0.44
C ARG A 49 -23.75 1.95 0.92
N ARG A 50 -23.74 0.76 1.55
CA ARG A 50 -22.51 0.08 1.97
C ARG A 50 -21.51 -0.10 0.82
N THR A 51 -21.96 -0.53 -0.35
CA THR A 51 -21.07 -0.68 -1.53
C THR A 51 -20.50 0.67 -2.00
N ILE A 52 -21.32 1.73 -1.98
CA ILE A 52 -20.90 3.08 -2.34
C ILE A 52 -19.87 3.61 -1.35
N ASP A 53 -20.10 3.41 -0.05
CA ASP A 53 -19.20 3.84 1.01
C ASP A 53 -17.87 3.07 0.95
N GLU A 54 -17.93 1.77 0.66
CA GLU A 54 -16.74 0.93 0.42
C GLU A 54 -15.92 1.43 -0.78
N LEU A 55 -16.57 1.74 -1.92
CA LEU A 55 -15.89 2.29 -3.09
C LEU A 55 -15.25 3.65 -2.82
N LYS A 56 -15.95 4.54 -2.10
CA LYS A 56 -15.40 5.84 -1.70
C LYS A 56 -14.18 5.67 -0.80
N ALA A 57 -14.24 4.73 0.15
CA ALA A 57 -13.10 4.43 1.01
C ALA A 57 -11.90 3.89 0.22
N VAL A 58 -12.12 3.00 -0.75
CA VAL A 58 -11.07 2.52 -1.67
C VAL A 58 -10.45 3.68 -2.45
N HIS A 59 -11.27 4.61 -2.94
CA HIS A 59 -10.78 5.78 -3.68
C HIS A 59 -9.92 6.71 -2.83
N VAL A 60 -10.33 6.95 -1.58
CA VAL A 60 -9.56 7.73 -0.61
C VAL A 60 -8.23 7.03 -0.30
N ALA A 61 -8.24 5.72 -0.04
CA ALA A 61 -7.03 4.95 0.21
C ALA A 61 -6.07 5.00 -0.99
N TYR A 62 -6.58 4.88 -2.22
CA TYR A 62 -5.78 4.96 -3.43
C TYR A 62 -5.14 6.34 -3.62
N GLY A 63 -5.89 7.42 -3.37
CA GLY A 63 -5.36 8.79 -3.40
C GLY A 63 -4.27 9.03 -2.35
N LEU A 64 -4.42 8.46 -1.16
CA LEU A 64 -3.38 8.50 -0.11
C LEU A 64 -2.12 7.74 -0.56
N CYS A 65 -2.27 6.53 -1.12
CA CYS A 65 -1.14 5.77 -1.67
C CYS A 65 -0.40 6.57 -2.75
N PHE A 66 -1.14 7.15 -3.71
CA PHE A 66 -0.56 7.99 -4.76
C PHE A 66 0.24 9.16 -4.18
N THR A 67 -0.29 9.83 -3.16
CA THR A 67 0.41 10.94 -2.50
C THR A 67 1.68 10.48 -1.79
N MET A 68 1.63 9.33 -1.11
CA MET A 68 2.79 8.76 -0.40
C MET A 68 3.88 8.32 -1.38
N ILE A 69 3.52 7.64 -2.47
CA ILE A 69 4.47 7.24 -3.53
C ILE A 69 5.16 8.47 -4.12
N ASN A 70 4.40 9.52 -4.47
CA ASN A 70 4.99 10.75 -5.01
C ASN A 70 5.93 11.45 -4.03
N LYS A 71 5.61 11.45 -2.73
CA LYS A 71 6.52 11.98 -1.70
C LYS A 71 7.81 11.18 -1.62
N ALA A 72 7.73 9.85 -1.65
CA ALA A 72 8.89 8.97 -1.64
C ALA A 72 9.75 9.15 -2.91
N LEU A 73 9.11 9.26 -4.09
CA LEU A 73 9.80 9.56 -5.35
C LEU A 73 10.49 10.92 -5.30
N ALA A 74 9.83 11.95 -4.77
CA ALA A 74 10.39 13.29 -4.68
C ALA A 74 11.64 13.33 -3.78
N ILE A 75 11.57 12.77 -2.55
CA ILE A 75 12.73 12.74 -1.66
C ILE A 75 13.86 11.86 -2.22
N LYS A 76 13.52 10.72 -2.83
CA LYS A 76 14.52 9.85 -3.48
C LYS A 76 15.27 10.60 -4.57
N ARG A 77 14.55 11.28 -5.46
CA ARG A 77 15.11 12.02 -6.59
C ARG A 77 15.90 13.24 -6.17
N GLN A 78 15.33 14.08 -5.32
CA GLN A 78 15.87 15.40 -5.00
C GLN A 78 17.04 15.33 -4.00
N HIS A 79 17.03 14.33 -3.11
CA HIS A 79 17.95 14.29 -1.98
C HIS A 79 18.71 12.98 -1.91
N ILE A 80 18.03 11.85 -1.74
CA ILE A 80 18.69 10.59 -1.34
C ILE A 80 19.65 10.09 -2.42
N ARG A 81 19.21 10.07 -3.69
CA ARG A 81 20.04 9.58 -4.80
C ARG A 81 21.29 10.46 -5.02
N PRO A 82 21.20 11.80 -5.14
CA PRO A 82 22.38 12.65 -5.24
C PRO A 82 23.33 12.51 -4.05
N MET A 83 22.81 12.41 -2.82
CA MET A 83 23.66 12.24 -1.63
C MET A 83 24.40 10.91 -1.64
N LYS A 84 23.72 9.81 -2.02
CA LYS A 84 24.36 8.50 -2.11
C LYS A 84 25.45 8.49 -3.19
N GLN A 85 25.17 9.05 -4.37
CA GLN A 85 26.16 9.15 -5.45
C GLN A 85 27.38 9.97 -5.02
N ALA A 86 27.17 11.14 -4.41
CA ALA A 86 28.26 11.98 -3.93
C ALA A 86 29.09 11.29 -2.84
N TYR A 87 28.45 10.48 -1.98
CA TYR A 87 29.15 9.69 -0.96
C TYR A 87 29.96 8.54 -1.58
N ASP A 88 29.36 7.78 -2.50
CA ASP A 88 30.05 6.66 -3.15
C ASP A 88 31.27 7.18 -3.94
N GLU A 89 31.15 8.32 -4.63
CA GLU A 89 32.29 9.01 -5.28
C GLU A 89 33.34 9.51 -4.27
N ALA A 90 32.92 9.97 -3.09
CA ALA A 90 33.82 10.43 -2.04
C ALA A 90 34.65 9.29 -1.46
N VAL A 91 34.04 8.12 -1.27
CA VAL A 91 34.74 6.89 -0.84
C VAL A 91 35.77 6.49 -1.88
N GLU A 92 35.38 6.41 -3.16
CA GLU A 92 36.29 6.04 -4.25
C GLU A 92 37.50 6.98 -4.36
N ARG A 93 37.27 8.30 -4.33
CA ARG A 93 38.37 9.28 -4.36
C ARG A 93 39.29 9.19 -3.15
N TYR A 94 38.73 8.85 -1.98
CA TYR A 94 39.54 8.67 -0.78
C TYR A 94 40.38 7.39 -0.87
N ASP A 95 39.82 6.30 -1.37
CA ASP A 95 40.53 5.03 -1.55
C ASP A 95 41.70 5.19 -2.55
N ASP A 96 41.49 5.91 -3.65
CA ASP A 96 42.55 6.26 -4.61
C ASP A 96 43.67 7.07 -3.97
N PHE A 97 43.32 8.06 -3.14
CA PHE A 97 44.29 8.86 -2.39
C PHE A 97 45.03 8.01 -1.35
N ALA A 98 44.33 7.12 -0.64
CA ALA A 98 44.93 6.25 0.37
C ALA A 98 45.92 5.26 -0.27
N ALA A 99 45.65 4.80 -1.49
CA ALA A 99 46.56 3.93 -2.25
C ALA A 99 47.82 4.67 -2.75
N ASN A 100 47.70 5.97 -3.06
CA ASN A 100 48.83 6.79 -3.52
C ASN A 100 48.79 8.20 -2.89
N PRO A 101 49.25 8.35 -1.64
CA PRO A 101 49.16 9.61 -0.90
C PRO A 101 50.18 10.62 -1.42
N ALA A 102 49.82 11.33 -2.48
CA ALA A 102 50.62 12.40 -3.06
C ALA A 102 49.88 13.74 -2.99
N GLY A 103 50.47 14.72 -2.30
CA GLY A 103 49.95 16.08 -2.20
C GLY A 103 48.82 16.25 -1.18
N ALA A 104 48.16 17.41 -1.24
CA ALA A 104 47.04 17.73 -0.36
C ALA A 104 45.74 17.12 -0.91
N PHE A 105 45.02 16.39 -0.07
CA PHE A 105 43.70 15.86 -0.40
C PHE A 105 42.60 16.79 0.13
N ALA A 106 41.66 17.15 -0.74
CA ALA A 106 40.51 17.96 -0.41
C ALA A 106 39.24 17.28 -0.91
N LEU A 107 38.25 17.20 -0.03
CA LEU A 107 36.96 16.59 -0.33
C LEU A 107 35.84 17.46 0.25
N GLU A 108 34.81 17.70 -0.56
CA GLU A 108 33.59 18.37 -0.09
C GLU A 108 32.69 17.35 0.61
N LEU A 109 32.43 17.59 1.90
CA LEU A 109 31.60 16.70 2.72
C LEU A 109 30.15 17.18 2.69
N ASP A 110 29.23 16.33 2.23
CA ASP A 110 27.80 16.65 2.28
C ASP A 110 27.24 16.43 3.69
N LEU A 111 27.13 17.55 4.42
CA LEU A 111 26.60 17.64 5.78
C LEU A 111 25.23 18.30 5.81
N ARG A 112 24.47 18.28 4.71
CA ARG A 112 23.13 18.85 4.66
C ARG A 112 22.15 17.95 5.43
N THR A 113 21.36 18.59 6.29
CA THR A 113 20.25 17.93 6.97
C THR A 113 19.08 17.72 6.02
N LEU A 114 18.27 16.72 6.33
CA LEU A 114 17.06 16.41 5.58
C LEU A 114 15.83 16.86 6.35
N SER A 115 14.88 17.47 5.65
CA SER A 115 13.58 17.78 6.21
C SER A 115 12.75 16.51 6.38
N GLN A 116 11.99 16.47 7.47
CA GLN A 116 11.12 15.33 7.75
C GLN A 116 9.94 15.26 6.77
N VAL A 117 9.68 14.07 6.23
CA VAL A 117 8.56 13.82 5.33
C VAL A 117 7.38 13.30 6.12
N ARG A 118 6.28 14.04 6.12
CA ARG A 118 5.04 13.60 6.77
C ARG A 118 4.21 12.74 5.80
N PHE A 119 4.19 11.44 6.03
CA PHE A 119 3.32 10.50 5.34
C PHE A 119 1.93 10.44 5.99
N GLY A 120 0.90 10.14 5.18
CA GLY A 120 -0.49 10.04 5.63
C GLY A 120 -0.85 8.68 6.24
N VAL A 121 0.08 8.02 6.93
CA VAL A 121 -0.04 6.61 7.37
C VAL A 121 -1.25 6.40 8.29
N PRO A 122 -1.47 7.20 9.36
CA PRO A 122 -2.61 6.96 10.24
C PRO A 122 -3.96 7.09 9.53
N ALA A 123 -4.05 7.99 8.54
CA ALA A 123 -5.24 8.14 7.71
C ALA A 123 -5.43 6.94 6.77
N LEU A 124 -4.34 6.42 6.21
CA LEU A 124 -4.36 5.24 5.35
C LEU A 124 -4.77 3.98 6.14
N GLU A 125 -4.14 3.72 7.29
CA GLU A 125 -4.43 2.56 8.14
C GLU A 125 -5.89 2.55 8.59
N LYS A 126 -6.39 3.69 9.07
CA LYS A 126 -7.80 3.84 9.45
C LYS A 126 -8.74 3.47 8.32
N VAL A 127 -8.44 3.90 7.08
CA VAL A 127 -9.28 3.61 5.93
C VAL A 127 -9.15 2.14 5.51
N VAL A 128 -7.93 1.62 5.41
CA VAL A 128 -7.64 0.27 4.91
C VAL A 128 -8.12 -0.82 5.87
N PHE A 129 -7.94 -0.65 7.19
CA PHE A 129 -8.27 -1.68 8.17
C PHE A 129 -9.72 -1.61 8.68
N GLU A 130 -10.37 -0.45 8.65
CA GLU A 130 -11.73 -0.31 9.18
C GLU A 130 -12.83 -0.29 8.11
N LYS A 131 -12.56 0.19 6.89
CA LYS A 131 -13.63 0.54 5.94
C LYS A 131 -13.93 -0.52 4.89
N PHE A 132 -12.99 -1.42 4.60
CA PHE A 132 -13.18 -2.49 3.62
C PHE A 132 -12.31 -3.70 3.92
N SER A 133 -12.69 -4.86 3.37
CA SER A 133 -11.91 -6.08 3.52
C SER A 133 -10.96 -6.25 2.34
N LEU A 134 -9.70 -5.92 2.56
CA LEU A 134 -8.63 -6.15 1.59
C LEU A 134 -8.14 -7.61 1.66
N GLY A 135 -7.60 -8.13 0.56
CA GLY A 135 -6.98 -9.46 0.58
C GLY A 135 -5.69 -9.48 1.39
N HIS A 136 -5.23 -10.67 1.83
CA HIS A 136 -4.02 -10.83 2.64
C HIS A 136 -2.79 -10.09 2.08
N ARG A 137 -2.58 -10.12 0.75
CA ARG A 137 -1.48 -9.40 0.10
C ARG A 137 -1.60 -7.88 0.25
N GLY A 138 -2.81 -7.33 0.16
CA GLY A 138 -3.02 -5.90 0.33
C GLY A 138 -2.89 -5.46 1.78
N ILE A 139 -3.35 -6.28 2.74
CA ILE A 139 -3.11 -6.06 4.17
C ILE A 139 -1.60 -6.05 4.46
N ALA A 140 -0.87 -7.04 3.95
CA ALA A 140 0.57 -7.11 4.11
C ALA A 140 1.27 -5.92 3.43
N ALA A 141 0.85 -5.51 2.23
CA ALA A 141 1.41 -4.32 1.58
C ALA A 141 1.15 -3.03 2.37
N ALA A 142 -0.02 -2.89 3.01
CA ALA A 142 -0.33 -1.75 3.85
C ALA A 142 0.53 -1.71 5.13
N ALA A 143 0.71 -2.86 5.79
CA ALA A 143 1.60 -2.97 6.94
C ALA A 143 3.06 -2.66 6.56
N SER A 144 3.58 -3.30 5.51
CA SER A 144 4.94 -3.05 5.03
C SER A 144 5.16 -1.61 4.56
N LEU A 145 4.12 -0.94 4.03
CA LEU A 145 4.21 0.48 3.71
C LEU A 145 4.28 1.36 4.97
N ALA A 146 3.51 1.04 6.02
CA ALA A 146 3.57 1.75 7.28
C ALA A 146 4.97 1.62 7.91
N ASP A 147 5.49 0.39 7.99
CA ASP A 147 6.84 0.10 8.49
C ASP A 147 7.90 0.86 7.67
N ALA A 148 7.88 0.75 6.35
CA ALA A 148 8.86 1.42 5.48
C ALA A 148 8.86 2.95 5.65
N THR A 149 7.69 3.57 5.87
CA THR A 149 7.62 5.02 6.09
C THR A 149 8.17 5.44 7.45
N GLU A 150 7.99 4.61 8.47
CA GLU A 150 8.53 4.86 9.80
C GLU A 150 10.05 4.64 9.81
N ASP A 151 10.52 3.57 9.18
CA ASP A 151 11.94 3.27 8.99
C ASP A 151 12.65 4.42 8.27
N LEU A 152 12.06 4.95 7.20
CA LEU A 152 12.59 6.12 6.49
C LEU A 152 12.65 7.35 7.40
N ARG A 153 11.62 7.60 8.20
CA ARG A 153 11.60 8.71 9.17
C ARG A 153 12.74 8.60 10.18
N ILE A 154 12.92 7.40 10.74
CA ILE A 154 13.99 7.08 11.70
C ILE A 154 15.36 7.30 11.06
N SER A 155 15.59 6.84 9.84
CA SER A 155 16.87 7.05 9.14
C SER A 155 17.16 8.52 8.83
N ILE A 156 16.13 9.32 8.52
CA ILE A 156 16.28 10.77 8.34
C ILE A 156 16.68 11.43 9.67
N ASP A 157 16.03 11.08 10.77
CA ASP A 157 16.39 11.58 12.12
C ASP A 157 17.80 11.17 12.50
N TYR A 158 18.16 9.91 12.24
CA TYR A 158 19.50 9.40 12.52
C TYR A 158 20.56 10.14 11.70
N ARG A 159 20.33 10.41 10.41
CA ARG A 159 21.22 11.23 9.59
C ARG A 159 21.45 12.61 10.20
N ASN A 160 20.37 13.30 10.57
CA ASN A 160 20.44 14.63 11.15
C ASN A 160 21.21 14.63 12.49
N SER A 161 21.06 13.56 13.27
CA SER A 161 21.82 13.36 14.50
C SER A 161 23.30 13.11 14.24
N LEU A 162 23.66 12.29 13.24
CA LEU A 162 25.05 12.04 12.83
C LEU A 162 25.73 13.32 12.36
N ILE A 163 25.04 14.15 11.57
CA ILE A 163 25.55 15.46 11.14
C ILE A 163 25.81 16.37 12.35
N SER A 164 24.88 16.41 13.29
CA SER A 164 25.03 17.21 14.51
C SER A 164 26.19 16.71 15.39
N GLU A 165 26.38 15.39 15.51
CA GLU A 165 27.56 14.79 16.17
C GLU A 165 28.85 15.18 15.45
N PHE A 166 28.86 15.03 14.12
CA PHE A 166 30.02 15.33 13.28
C PHE A 166 30.44 16.80 13.34
N GLN A 167 29.49 17.72 13.41
CA GLN A 167 29.75 19.15 13.56
C GLN A 167 30.30 19.52 14.95
N LYS A 168 29.94 18.77 15.99
CA LYS A 168 30.41 18.99 17.37
C LYS A 168 31.78 18.37 17.61
N ARG A 169 32.14 17.31 16.88
CA ARG A 169 33.49 16.75 16.92
C ARG A 169 34.49 17.80 16.45
N GLN A 170 35.59 17.93 17.18
CA GLN A 170 36.75 18.74 16.81
C GLN A 170 37.86 17.79 16.37
N PRO A 171 37.81 17.25 15.13
CA PRO A 171 38.90 16.43 14.62
C PRO A 171 40.19 17.25 14.57
N THR A 172 41.30 16.59 14.87
CA THR A 172 42.62 17.23 15.00
C THR A 172 43.13 17.66 13.62
N THR A 173 42.77 16.91 12.57
CA THR A 173 43.15 17.21 11.19
C THR A 173 41.98 17.12 10.19
N HIS A 174 42.14 17.78 9.03
CA HIS A 174 41.16 17.69 7.94
C HIS A 174 41.06 16.27 7.36
N LEU A 175 42.18 15.55 7.27
CA LEU A 175 42.20 14.19 6.75
C LEU A 175 41.47 13.22 7.67
N GLU A 176 41.65 13.37 8.98
CA GLU A 176 40.94 12.60 10.01
C GLU A 176 39.43 12.83 9.93
N ARG A 177 39.01 14.08 9.66
CA ARG A 177 37.61 14.44 9.44
C ARG A 177 37.02 13.76 8.20
N ILE A 178 37.78 13.69 7.11
CA ILE A 178 37.36 13.01 5.89
C ILE A 178 37.29 11.50 6.12
N ALA A 179 38.34 10.91 6.69
CA ALA A 179 38.43 9.49 6.99
C ALA A 179 37.24 9.02 7.83
N PHE A 180 36.85 9.79 8.84
CA PHE A 180 35.64 9.50 9.62
C PHE A 180 34.35 9.55 8.81
N TYR A 181 34.21 10.53 7.90
CA TYR A 181 33.02 10.65 7.06
C TYR A 181 32.88 9.47 6.10
N VAL A 182 33.96 9.09 5.41
CA VAL A 182 33.97 7.98 4.45
C VAL A 182 34.00 6.61 5.13
N GLY A 183 34.26 6.54 6.44
CA GLY A 183 34.35 5.30 7.19
C GLY A 183 35.66 4.54 6.93
N ALA A 184 36.76 5.26 6.77
CA ALA A 184 38.09 4.68 6.65
C ALA A 184 38.60 4.16 8.00
N TYR A 185 39.50 3.18 7.95
CA TYR A 185 40.13 2.59 9.13
C TYR A 185 41.06 3.60 9.80
N MET A 186 40.79 3.96 11.05
CA MET A 186 41.64 4.85 11.85
C MET A 186 41.80 4.31 13.26
N ASP A 187 43.06 4.17 13.71
CA ASP A 187 43.40 3.77 15.09
C ASP A 187 42.59 2.57 15.61
N GLU A 188 42.49 1.51 14.80
CA GLU A 188 41.73 0.28 15.07
C GLU A 188 40.20 0.41 15.10
N GLN A 189 39.66 1.56 14.71
CA GLN A 189 38.22 1.82 14.63
C GLN A 189 37.78 2.16 13.20
N VAL A 190 36.56 1.75 12.87
CA VAL A 190 35.90 2.07 11.60
C VAL A 190 34.51 2.58 11.92
N ASP A 191 34.17 3.76 11.43
CA ASP A 191 32.83 4.33 11.57
C ASP A 191 32.09 4.28 10.23
N LEU A 192 31.32 3.21 10.02
CA LEU A 192 30.51 3.03 8.81
C LEU A 192 29.12 3.67 8.91
N ARG A 193 28.82 4.43 9.98
CA ARG A 193 27.45 4.92 10.26
C ARG A 193 26.91 5.81 9.15
N PHE A 194 27.74 6.67 8.56
CA PHE A 194 27.33 7.53 7.44
C PHE A 194 26.96 6.72 6.19
N GLY A 195 27.83 5.80 5.77
CA GLY A 195 27.60 4.94 4.61
C GLY A 195 26.37 4.04 4.79
N HIS A 196 26.29 3.33 5.92
CA HIS A 196 25.15 2.46 6.22
C HIS A 196 23.83 3.26 6.33
N ASN A 197 23.86 4.48 6.87
CA ASN A 197 22.66 5.32 6.93
C ASN A 197 22.21 5.78 5.54
N LEU A 198 23.13 6.15 4.64
CA LEU A 198 22.80 6.52 3.27
C LEU A 198 22.26 5.34 2.46
N GLU A 199 22.82 4.15 2.68
CA GLU A 199 22.27 2.93 2.13
C GLU A 199 20.84 2.72 2.64
N ALA A 200 20.64 2.71 3.96
CA ALA A 200 19.33 2.54 4.58
C ALA A 200 18.27 3.53 4.04
N LEU A 201 18.62 4.81 3.92
CA LEU A 201 17.74 5.82 3.31
C LEU A 201 17.33 5.45 1.88
N SER A 202 18.26 4.98 1.07
CA SER A 202 17.98 4.54 -0.30
C SER A 202 17.07 3.30 -0.31
N LEU A 203 17.32 2.32 0.56
CA LEU A 203 16.52 1.09 0.64
C LEU A 203 15.09 1.39 1.10
N GLN A 204 14.93 2.20 2.14
CA GLN A 204 13.63 2.50 2.74
C GLN A 204 12.78 3.41 1.83
N ALA A 205 13.42 4.31 1.07
CA ALA A 205 12.72 5.07 0.04
C ALA A 205 12.18 4.14 -1.07
N ASP A 206 12.96 3.14 -1.46
CA ASP A 206 12.53 2.10 -2.41
C ASP A 206 11.36 1.29 -1.84
N ASP A 207 11.43 0.89 -0.57
CA ASP A 207 10.38 0.13 0.11
C ASP A 207 9.07 0.92 0.15
N CYS A 208 9.12 2.22 0.47
CA CYS A 208 7.95 3.11 0.41
C CYS A 208 7.31 3.13 -0.99
N ILE A 209 8.13 3.25 -2.05
CA ILE A 209 7.63 3.27 -3.44
C ILE A 209 7.02 1.92 -3.79
N PHE A 210 7.75 0.83 -3.54
CA PHE A 210 7.32 -0.53 -3.88
C PHE A 210 6.02 -0.91 -3.18
N PHE A 211 5.96 -0.83 -1.86
CA PHE A 211 4.77 -1.23 -1.10
C PHE A 211 3.59 -0.28 -1.34
N GLY A 212 3.86 1.01 -1.56
CA GLY A 212 2.85 1.97 -2.01
C GLY A 212 2.21 1.55 -3.33
N MET A 213 3.01 1.21 -4.33
CA MET A 213 2.52 0.73 -5.63
C MET A 213 1.77 -0.60 -5.49
N LYS A 214 2.27 -1.55 -4.68
CA LYS A 214 1.59 -2.83 -4.45
C LYS A 214 0.25 -2.68 -3.76
N LEU A 215 0.14 -1.79 -2.78
CA LEU A 215 -1.13 -1.49 -2.15
C LEU A 215 -2.10 -0.84 -3.15
N ALA A 216 -1.63 0.14 -3.93
CA ALA A 216 -2.43 0.79 -4.97
C ALA A 216 -2.98 -0.23 -6.00
N ASP A 217 -2.18 -1.20 -6.43
CA ASP A 217 -2.59 -2.29 -7.31
C ASP A 217 -3.70 -3.17 -6.68
N GLU A 218 -3.59 -3.50 -5.40
CA GLU A 218 -4.61 -4.27 -4.69
C GLU A 218 -5.92 -3.50 -4.52
N LEU A 219 -5.84 -2.19 -4.29
CA LEU A 219 -7.01 -1.32 -4.20
C LEU A 219 -7.75 -1.25 -5.54
N LEU A 220 -7.03 -1.08 -6.66
CA LEU A 220 -7.63 -1.12 -8.01
C LEU A 220 -8.22 -2.50 -8.36
N ARG A 221 -7.64 -3.59 -7.85
CA ARG A 221 -8.21 -4.95 -7.98
C ARG A 221 -9.51 -5.07 -7.18
N LEU A 222 -9.54 -4.57 -5.96
CA LEU A 222 -10.73 -4.56 -5.12
C LEU A 222 -11.85 -3.71 -5.75
N GLU A 223 -11.52 -2.51 -6.23
CA GLU A 223 -12.45 -1.61 -6.92
C GLU A 223 -13.11 -2.31 -8.13
N ARG A 224 -12.30 -2.93 -9.01
CA ARG A 224 -12.80 -3.70 -10.16
C ARG A 224 -13.72 -4.84 -9.73
N LYS A 225 -13.38 -5.54 -8.64
CA LYS A 225 -14.20 -6.62 -8.08
C LYS A 225 -15.54 -6.09 -7.57
N LEU A 226 -15.57 -4.97 -6.85
CA LEU A 226 -16.79 -4.31 -6.38
C LEU A 226 -17.67 -3.88 -7.56
N HIS A 227 -17.10 -3.22 -8.57
CA HIS A 227 -17.84 -2.85 -9.78
C HIS A 227 -18.40 -4.06 -10.53
N SER A 228 -17.62 -5.13 -10.70
CA SER A 228 -18.08 -6.32 -11.43
C SER A 228 -19.24 -7.03 -10.73
N ARG A 229 -19.19 -7.14 -9.39
CA ARG A 229 -20.22 -7.82 -8.58
C ARG A 229 -21.50 -7.00 -8.44
N ASN A 230 -21.36 -5.69 -8.28
CA ASN A 230 -22.45 -4.82 -7.82
C ASN A 230 -22.90 -3.78 -8.85
N GLY A 231 -22.11 -3.54 -9.90
CA GLY A 231 -22.34 -2.47 -10.88
C GLY A 231 -23.69 -2.58 -11.58
N TRP A 232 -23.98 -3.75 -12.17
CA TRP A 232 -25.26 -4.00 -12.82
C TRP A 232 -26.42 -4.04 -11.81
N LYS A 233 -26.18 -4.64 -10.63
CA LYS A 233 -27.21 -4.86 -9.60
C LYS A 233 -27.73 -3.55 -9.02
N TYR A 234 -26.85 -2.57 -8.78
CA TYR A 234 -27.20 -1.32 -8.08
C TYR A 234 -27.13 -0.06 -8.94
N ARG A 235 -26.70 -0.18 -10.21
CA ARG A 235 -26.42 0.95 -11.11
C ARG A 235 -25.55 1.98 -10.39
N LEU A 236 -24.34 1.56 -10.03
CA LEU A 236 -23.40 2.37 -9.27
C LEU A 236 -22.94 3.56 -10.14
N ASN A 237 -23.28 4.79 -9.73
CA ASN A 237 -22.85 6.02 -10.40
C ASN A 237 -21.55 6.56 -9.80
N ILE A 238 -20.57 5.67 -9.63
CA ILE A 238 -19.23 6.03 -9.13
C ILE A 238 -18.26 5.80 -10.28
N PRO A 239 -17.45 6.81 -10.67
CA PRO A 239 -16.47 6.65 -11.73
C PRO A 239 -15.39 5.65 -11.30
N ARG A 240 -14.84 4.92 -12.26
CA ARG A 240 -13.71 4.03 -11.99
C ARG A 240 -12.43 4.85 -11.87
N GLN A 241 -11.54 4.45 -10.98
CA GLN A 241 -10.21 5.04 -10.92
C GLN A 241 -9.35 4.54 -12.07
N HIS A 242 -8.54 5.46 -12.58
CA HIS A 242 -7.51 5.15 -13.56
C HIS A 242 -6.20 4.80 -12.81
N PRO A 243 -5.46 3.79 -13.28
CA PRO A 243 -4.10 3.55 -12.81
C PRO A 243 -3.26 4.82 -12.97
N ALA A 244 -2.44 5.13 -11.96
CA ALA A 244 -1.50 6.23 -12.03
C ALA A 244 -0.45 5.95 -13.11
N ASP A 245 -0.06 6.99 -13.84
CA ASP A 245 1.02 6.90 -14.81
C ASP A 245 2.36 7.10 -14.10
N TRP A 246 3.23 6.11 -14.19
CA TRP A 246 4.58 6.11 -13.62
C TRP A 246 5.67 6.14 -14.70
N SER A 247 5.32 6.45 -15.95
CA SER A 247 6.23 6.48 -17.10
C SER A 247 7.48 7.32 -16.86
N THR A 248 7.33 8.55 -16.34
CA THR A 248 8.46 9.43 -15.99
C THR A 248 9.35 8.83 -14.91
N ALA A 249 8.76 8.25 -13.86
CA ALA A 249 9.51 7.62 -12.78
C ALA A 249 10.29 6.38 -13.25
N HIS A 250 9.74 5.64 -14.23
CA HIS A 250 10.46 4.56 -14.90
C HIS A 250 11.61 5.09 -15.75
N ALA A 251 11.39 6.14 -16.56
CA ALA A 251 12.43 6.74 -17.39
C ALA A 251 13.60 7.29 -16.55
N GLU A 252 13.32 7.81 -15.36
CA GLU A 252 14.33 8.31 -14.43
C GLU A 252 15.00 7.22 -13.55
N ASN A 253 14.62 5.95 -13.74
CA ASN A 253 15.06 4.80 -12.92
C ASN A 253 14.80 5.01 -11.41
N LEU A 254 13.66 5.60 -11.06
CA LEU A 254 13.27 5.83 -9.66
C LEU A 254 12.47 4.67 -9.07
N ILE A 255 11.80 3.88 -9.92
CA ILE A 255 11.02 2.72 -9.49
C ILE A 255 11.98 1.57 -9.14
N PRO A 256 11.87 0.96 -7.95
CA PRO A 256 12.76 -0.11 -7.54
C PRO A 256 12.50 -1.40 -8.33
N THR A 257 13.56 -2.18 -8.56
CA THR A 257 13.49 -3.46 -9.27
C THR A 257 12.72 -4.50 -8.45
N GLN A 258 11.90 -5.31 -9.12
CA GLN A 258 11.09 -6.33 -8.43
C GLN A 258 11.92 -7.47 -7.83
N ASP A 259 13.12 -7.73 -8.35
CA ASP A 259 13.99 -8.83 -7.92
C ASP A 259 14.32 -8.76 -6.43
N ARG A 260 14.52 -7.53 -5.91
CA ARG A 260 14.75 -7.26 -4.49
C ARG A 260 13.59 -7.74 -3.60
N TYR A 261 12.37 -7.72 -4.13
CA TYR A 261 11.15 -8.06 -3.40
C TYR A 261 10.64 -9.46 -3.78
N ALA A 262 11.45 -10.27 -4.46
CA ALA A 262 11.04 -11.60 -4.90
C ALA A 262 10.57 -12.48 -3.74
N ASP A 263 11.23 -12.41 -2.59
CA ASP A 263 10.89 -13.20 -1.39
C ASP A 263 9.54 -12.82 -0.83
N TRP A 264 9.31 -11.51 -0.67
CA TRP A 264 8.01 -10.99 -0.24
C TRP A 264 6.91 -11.37 -1.23
N LEU A 265 7.17 -11.26 -2.54
CA LEU A 265 6.22 -11.65 -3.59
C LEU A 265 5.93 -13.16 -3.59
N ARG A 266 6.94 -14.01 -3.34
CA ARG A 266 6.81 -15.47 -3.25
C ARG A 266 6.00 -15.91 -2.03
N GLY A 267 6.03 -15.14 -0.94
CA GLY A 267 5.24 -15.41 0.28
C GLY A 267 3.73 -15.49 0.01
N PHE A 268 3.23 -14.80 -1.02
CA PHE A 268 1.85 -14.89 -1.47
C PHE A 268 1.74 -15.92 -2.59
N GLY A 269 1.49 -17.18 -2.21
CA GLY A 269 1.36 -18.29 -3.17
C GLY A 269 0.44 -17.98 -4.36
N LYS A 270 0.70 -18.63 -5.51
CA LYS A 270 -0.12 -18.43 -6.72
C LYS A 270 -1.58 -18.76 -6.41
N PRO A 271 -2.54 -17.90 -6.78
CA PRO A 271 -3.95 -18.24 -6.61
C PRO A 271 -4.24 -19.55 -7.35
N PRO A 272 -5.00 -20.48 -6.76
CA PRO A 272 -5.28 -21.76 -7.41
C PRO A 272 -5.97 -21.51 -8.76
N THR A 273 -5.44 -22.14 -9.81
CA THR A 273 -6.01 -22.10 -11.15
C THR A 273 -7.46 -22.58 -11.11
N VAL A 274 -8.26 -22.24 -12.12
CA VAL A 274 -9.66 -22.70 -12.21
C VAL A 274 -9.74 -24.23 -12.10
N TRP A 275 -8.81 -24.93 -12.77
CA TRP A 275 -8.62 -26.37 -12.64
C TRP A 275 -8.22 -26.82 -11.23
N GLY A 276 -7.30 -26.10 -10.57
CA GLY A 276 -6.96 -26.37 -9.17
C GLY A 276 -8.15 -26.21 -8.23
N ARG A 277 -8.99 -25.19 -8.44
CA ARG A 277 -10.22 -24.98 -7.68
C ARG A 277 -11.24 -26.10 -7.92
N LEU A 278 -11.43 -26.50 -9.18
CA LEU A 278 -12.33 -27.59 -9.54
C LEU A 278 -11.87 -28.93 -8.95
N LYS A 279 -10.57 -29.24 -9.08
CA LYS A 279 -9.97 -30.45 -8.50
C LYS A 279 -10.13 -30.49 -6.97
N ASN A 280 -9.90 -29.37 -6.30
CA ASN A 280 -10.09 -29.27 -4.85
C ASN A 280 -11.56 -29.40 -4.43
N TYR A 281 -12.48 -28.85 -5.22
CA TYR A 281 -13.92 -29.01 -5.00
C TYR A 281 -14.36 -30.48 -5.14
N LEU A 282 -13.94 -31.15 -6.22
CA LEU A 282 -14.22 -32.57 -6.43
C LEU A 282 -13.57 -33.46 -5.36
N ALA A 283 -12.36 -33.14 -4.91
CA ALA A 283 -11.70 -33.85 -3.82
C ALA A 283 -12.45 -33.72 -2.48
N ARG A 284 -13.10 -32.58 -2.22
CA ARG A 284 -13.95 -32.38 -1.05
C ARG A 284 -15.25 -33.19 -1.11
N LEU A 285 -15.84 -33.31 -2.30
CA LEU A 285 -17.03 -34.16 -2.52
C LEU A 285 -16.72 -35.65 -2.40
N LYS A 286 -15.47 -36.06 -2.69
CA LYS A 286 -15.02 -37.45 -2.56
C LYS A 286 -14.61 -37.85 -1.15
N ARG A 287 -14.51 -36.92 -0.18
CA ARG A 287 -14.31 -37.32 1.21
C ARG A 287 -15.66 -37.85 1.73
N PRO A 288 -15.79 -39.16 2.02
CA PRO A 288 -16.98 -39.67 2.68
C PRO A 288 -17.11 -38.95 4.03
N SER A 289 -18.33 -38.76 4.48
CA SER A 289 -18.71 -38.18 5.76
C SER A 289 -18.30 -39.09 6.95
N GLU A 290 -17.01 -39.42 7.06
CA GLU A 290 -16.43 -40.05 8.23
C GLU A 290 -15.82 -38.96 9.11
N GLN A 291 -16.68 -38.31 9.90
CA GLN A 291 -16.35 -37.68 11.19
C GLN A 291 -17.61 -36.99 11.74
N GLN A 292 -18.57 -37.82 12.18
CA GLN A 292 -19.48 -37.50 13.27
C GLN A 292 -19.68 -38.80 14.08
N VAL A 293 -18.73 -39.06 14.99
CA VAL A 293 -18.94 -39.82 16.23
C VAL A 293 -18.22 -39.05 17.33
#